data_AF-A0A8J3KE86-F1
#
_entry.id   AF-A0A8J3KE86-F1
#
_cell.length_a   1.000
_cell.length_b   1.000
_cell.length_c   1.000
_cell.angle_alpha   90.00
_cell.angle_beta   90.00
_cell.angle_gamma   90.00
#
_symmetry.space_group_name_H-M   'P 1'
#
loop_
_entity.id
_entity.type
_entity.pdbx_description
1 polymer ?
#
loop_
_entity_poly.entity_id
_entity_poly.type
_entity_poly.pdbx_seq_one_letter_code
_entity_poly.pdbx_strand_id
1 'polypeptide(L)'
;MIDSTPLTAAQAIDLLLAGNQRFVAGTPEHPNQDAMRRAATAPGQRPFAVLFGCSDSRLAAEIIFDQGLGDLFVVRTAGHVTGAEVLGSIEYAVSVLDCPLVVVLGHDSCGAVAATRTALADGITPTGYIRDVIERVTPSVLAARAGGLTGDDDIIVTHIRHTVDLLLNRSRVLADQVTDGRTAVVGLFYQLADGSARIVTAHGLAPEPRVAVAVVSCRGLRGGSALVGCSSGISARLAGFTPTSSSAMRADLARAWAGNLSSAAGSTPSARSVISATICNRASAV
;
A
#
# COMPACT_ATOMS: atom_id res chain seq x y z
N MET A 1 -5.93 27.11 -1.86
CA MET A 1 -6.21 25.76 -1.30
C MET A 1 -5.82 24.78 -2.38
N ILE A 2 -4.71 24.04 -2.20
CA ILE A 2 -4.40 22.94 -3.13
C ILE A 2 -5.37 21.82 -2.77
N ASP A 3 -6.41 21.74 -3.59
CA ASP A 3 -7.40 20.67 -3.61
C ASP A 3 -6.75 19.45 -4.26
N SER A 4 -5.96 18.71 -3.48
CA SER A 4 -5.48 17.39 -3.86
C SER A 4 -6.34 16.36 -3.12
N THR A 5 -7.11 15.58 -3.87
CA THR A 5 -7.86 14.42 -3.35
C THR A 5 -6.95 13.60 -2.43
N PRO A 6 -7.40 13.25 -1.21
CA PRO A 6 -6.63 12.43 -0.30
C PRO A 6 -6.22 11.12 -0.99
N LEU A 7 -4.95 10.72 -0.84
CA LEU A 7 -4.48 9.45 -1.38
C LEU A 7 -5.25 8.30 -0.72
N THR A 8 -5.57 7.28 -1.49
CA THR A 8 -6.01 6.00 -0.93
C THR A 8 -4.83 5.27 -0.30
N ALA A 9 -5.11 4.29 0.57
CA ALA A 9 -4.06 3.45 1.17
C ALA A 9 -3.20 2.73 0.13
N ALA A 10 -3.81 2.28 -0.98
CA ALA A 10 -3.12 1.63 -2.10
C ALA A 10 -2.16 2.59 -2.80
N GLN A 11 -2.60 3.81 -3.11
CA GLN A 11 -1.74 4.83 -3.71
C GLN A 11 -0.61 5.27 -2.77
N ALA A 12 -0.88 5.34 -1.46
CA ALA A 12 0.12 5.67 -0.46
C ALA A 12 1.23 4.60 -0.38
N ILE A 13 0.89 3.31 -0.41
CA ILE A 13 1.90 2.25 -0.37
C ILE A 13 2.69 2.18 -1.69
N ASP A 14 2.03 2.38 -2.84
CA ASP A 14 2.70 2.43 -4.14
C ASP A 14 3.70 3.60 -4.19
N LEU A 15 3.33 4.76 -3.64
CA LEU A 15 4.21 5.93 -3.56
C LEU A 15 5.47 5.64 -2.73
N LEU A 16 5.32 4.98 -1.56
CA LEU A 16 6.46 4.56 -0.75
C LEU A 16 7.34 3.57 -1.51
N LEU A 17 6.77 2.51 -2.08
CA LEU A 17 7.55 1.48 -2.78
C LEU A 17 8.26 2.04 -4.02
N ALA A 18 7.64 2.98 -4.75
CA ALA A 18 8.29 3.67 -5.85
C ALA A 18 9.47 4.53 -5.38
N GLY A 19 9.33 5.22 -4.24
CA GLY A 19 10.44 5.95 -3.63
C GLY A 19 11.58 5.05 -3.15
N ASN A 20 11.26 3.90 -2.56
CA ASN A 20 12.28 2.90 -2.22
C ASN A 20 12.98 2.33 -3.46
N GLN A 21 12.27 2.12 -4.56
CA GLN A 21 12.89 1.70 -5.82
C GLN A 21 13.89 2.75 -6.34
N ARG A 22 13.57 4.05 -6.23
CA ARG A 22 14.52 5.11 -6.58
C ARG A 22 15.75 5.12 -5.65
N PHE A 23 15.54 4.90 -4.36
CA PHE A 23 16.63 4.78 -3.38
C PHE A 23 17.56 3.60 -3.72
N VAL A 24 17.00 2.40 -3.95
CA VAL A 24 17.74 1.19 -4.35
C VAL A 24 18.49 1.38 -5.66
N ALA A 25 17.88 2.05 -6.64
CA ALA A 25 18.49 2.33 -7.94
C ALA A 25 19.60 3.40 -7.89
N GLY A 26 19.79 4.08 -6.75
CA GLY A 26 20.74 5.19 -6.62
C GLY A 26 20.31 6.45 -7.38
N THR A 27 19.01 6.61 -7.64
CA THR A 27 18.44 7.77 -8.34
C THR A 27 17.33 8.46 -7.52
N PRO A 28 17.59 8.84 -6.24
CA PRO A 28 16.61 9.54 -5.43
C PRO A 28 16.29 10.93 -6.01
N GLU A 29 15.03 11.34 -5.92
CA GLU A 29 14.59 12.68 -6.34
C GLU A 29 14.74 13.72 -5.24
N HIS A 30 14.79 13.28 -3.98
CA HIS A 30 14.79 14.15 -2.80
C HIS A 30 13.63 15.16 -2.79
N PRO A 31 12.38 14.70 -2.99
CA PRO A 31 11.24 15.59 -3.11
C PRO A 31 10.99 16.31 -1.78
N ASN A 32 10.39 17.51 -1.84
CA ASN A 32 9.85 18.18 -0.65
C ASN A 32 10.90 18.55 0.42
N GLN A 33 12.15 18.80 0.06
CA GLN A 33 13.23 19.14 1.00
C GLN A 33 13.65 20.62 0.97
N ASP A 34 13.10 21.41 0.06
CA ASP A 34 13.49 22.81 -0.12
C ASP A 34 12.84 23.79 0.89
N ALA A 35 13.35 25.03 0.89
CA ALA A 35 12.88 26.08 1.78
C ALA A 35 11.42 26.50 1.52
N MET A 36 10.94 26.39 0.29
CA MET A 36 9.57 26.72 -0.09
C MET A 36 8.60 25.70 0.52
N ARG A 37 8.92 24.41 0.39
CA ARG A 37 8.15 23.34 1.02
C ARG A 37 8.13 23.49 2.54
N ARG A 38 9.29 23.73 3.17
CA ARG A 38 9.39 23.98 4.62
C ARG A 38 8.48 25.11 5.08
N ALA A 39 8.46 26.22 4.33
CA ALA A 39 7.58 27.35 4.64
C ALA A 39 6.09 26.98 4.45
N ALA A 40 5.76 26.21 3.43
CA ALA A 40 4.39 25.76 3.14
C ALA A 40 3.83 24.80 4.21
N THR A 41 4.68 23.99 4.86
CA THR A 41 4.26 23.05 5.93
C THR A 41 4.21 23.70 7.32
N ALA A 42 4.69 24.93 7.50
CA ALA A 42 4.71 25.58 8.80
C ALA A 42 3.32 25.80 9.44
N PRO A 43 2.25 26.14 8.69
CA PRO A 43 0.91 26.31 9.27
C PRO A 43 0.21 24.99 9.61
N GLY A 44 0.67 23.85 9.07
CA GLY A 44 0.03 22.55 9.25
C GLY A 44 0.61 21.46 8.36
N GLN A 45 0.30 20.21 8.70
CA GLN A 45 0.81 19.02 8.03
C GLN A 45 -0.33 18.12 7.55
N ARG A 46 -0.10 17.38 6.46
CA ARG A 46 -1.00 16.38 5.89
C ARG A 46 -0.19 15.19 5.34
N PRO A 47 0.49 14.43 6.22
CA PRO A 47 1.26 13.28 5.80
C PRO A 47 0.33 12.21 5.21
N PHE A 48 0.79 11.54 4.17
CA PHE A 48 0.00 10.49 3.50
C PHE A 48 0.22 9.10 4.11
N ALA A 49 1.23 8.94 4.98
CA ALA A 49 1.48 7.71 5.69
C ALA A 49 2.07 7.96 7.07
N VAL A 50 1.69 7.10 8.02
CA VAL A 50 2.37 6.92 9.30
C VAL A 50 3.44 5.86 9.10
N LEU A 51 4.68 6.14 9.50
CA LEU A 51 5.75 5.15 9.50
C LEU A 51 6.18 4.89 10.95
N PHE A 52 5.83 3.70 11.44
CA PHE A 52 6.25 3.19 12.73
C PHE A 52 7.44 2.23 12.56
N GLY A 53 8.65 2.71 12.84
CA GLY A 53 9.88 1.97 12.54
C GLY A 53 10.82 1.80 13.73
N CYS A 54 11.92 1.09 13.50
CA CYS A 54 12.98 0.94 14.50
C CYS A 54 13.78 2.25 14.68
N SER A 55 14.24 2.55 15.89
CA SER A 55 15.19 3.64 16.18
C SER A 55 16.61 3.43 15.61
N ASP A 56 16.87 2.31 14.92
CA ASP A 56 18.15 2.02 14.27
C ASP A 56 18.59 3.18 13.36
N SER A 57 19.81 3.70 13.56
CA SER A 57 20.29 4.89 12.85
C SER A 57 20.39 4.71 11.33
N ARG A 58 20.35 3.47 10.83
CA ARG A 58 20.38 3.14 9.40
C ARG A 58 19.00 3.16 8.75
N LEU A 59 17.93 3.33 9.53
CA LEU A 59 16.53 3.36 9.10
C LEU A 59 15.96 4.79 9.10
N ALA A 60 16.60 5.69 8.36
CA ALA A 60 16.03 7.02 8.10
C ALA A 60 14.91 6.89 7.05
N ALA A 61 13.67 6.75 7.53
CA ALA A 61 12.46 6.49 6.74
C ALA A 61 12.32 7.40 5.50
N GLU A 62 12.49 8.70 5.69
CA GLU A 62 12.38 9.70 4.64
C GLU A 62 13.44 9.51 3.54
N ILE A 63 14.63 9.02 3.91
CA ILE A 63 15.72 8.75 2.96
C ILE A 63 15.44 7.46 2.19
N ILE A 64 15.16 6.36 2.90
CA ILE A 64 15.01 5.02 2.29
C ILE A 64 13.75 4.88 1.43
N PHE A 65 12.76 5.75 1.64
CA PHE A 65 11.55 5.85 0.81
C PHE A 65 11.53 7.10 -0.07
N ASP A 66 12.63 7.85 -0.13
CA ASP A 66 12.78 9.06 -0.96
C ASP A 66 11.59 10.05 -0.85
N GLN A 67 11.32 10.47 0.38
CA GLN A 67 10.28 11.43 0.76
C GLN A 67 10.90 12.69 1.39
N GLY A 68 10.08 13.70 1.66
CA GLY A 68 10.51 14.93 2.31
C GLY A 68 9.56 15.45 3.38
N LEU A 69 9.61 16.77 3.57
CA LEU A 69 8.93 17.45 4.66
C LEU A 69 7.41 17.39 4.47
N GLY A 70 6.70 16.94 5.52
CA GLY A 70 5.24 16.88 5.56
C GLY A 70 4.63 15.66 4.87
N ASP A 71 5.46 14.73 4.39
CA ASP A 71 5.01 13.56 3.62
C ASP A 71 4.70 12.37 4.55
N LEU A 72 5.52 12.16 5.59
CA LEU A 72 5.41 11.05 6.54
C LEU A 72 5.20 11.55 7.97
N PHE A 73 4.36 10.86 8.73
CA PHE A 73 4.28 10.99 10.19
C PHE A 73 5.10 9.85 10.82
N VAL A 74 6.24 10.16 11.40
CA VAL A 74 7.23 9.14 11.80
C VAL A 74 7.21 8.91 13.30
N VAL A 75 7.01 7.64 13.71
CA VAL A 75 7.13 7.18 15.10
C VAL A 75 8.24 6.13 15.14
N ARG A 76 9.18 6.24 16.08
CA ARG A 76 10.31 5.31 16.15
C ARG A 76 10.65 4.91 17.58
N THR A 77 10.74 3.61 17.80
CA THR A 77 11.23 3.02 19.06
C THR A 77 12.19 1.87 18.74
N ALA A 78 13.07 1.50 19.67
CA ALA A 78 13.97 0.37 19.46
C ALA A 78 13.16 -0.91 19.21
N GLY A 79 13.42 -1.58 18.08
CA GLY A 79 12.65 -2.76 17.66
C GLY A 79 11.17 -2.49 17.38
N HIS A 80 10.78 -1.24 17.08
CA HIS A 80 9.38 -0.85 16.88
C HIS A 80 8.45 -1.42 17.98
N VAL A 81 8.92 -1.39 19.23
CA VAL A 81 8.12 -1.78 20.40
C VAL A 81 7.05 -0.74 20.68
N THR A 82 5.87 -1.21 21.07
CA THR A 82 4.69 -0.36 21.23
C THR A 82 4.39 -0.09 22.70
N GLY A 83 4.16 1.18 23.02
CA GLY A 83 3.60 1.67 24.28
C GLY A 83 2.36 2.54 24.04
N ALA A 84 1.83 3.15 25.10
CA ALA A 84 0.63 3.98 25.01
C ALA A 84 0.88 5.26 24.18
N GLU A 85 2.06 5.84 24.33
CA GLU A 85 2.55 6.99 23.58
C GLU A 85 2.70 6.70 22.08
N VAL A 86 3.11 5.48 21.72
CA VAL A 86 3.19 5.04 20.32
C VAL A 86 1.78 4.89 19.72
N LEU A 87 0.88 4.21 20.43
CA LEU A 87 -0.51 4.04 19.98
C LEU A 87 -1.22 5.38 19.83
N GLY A 88 -1.10 6.27 20.81
CA GLY A 88 -1.68 7.61 20.74
C GLY A 88 -1.13 8.44 19.59
N SER A 89 0.16 8.30 19.27
CA SER A 89 0.78 8.98 18.12
C SER A 89 0.23 8.46 16.78
N ILE A 90 0.05 7.14 16.66
CA ILE A 90 -0.55 6.53 15.45
C ILE A 90 -2.02 6.92 15.33
N GLU A 91 -2.79 6.87 16.41
CA GLU A 91 -4.20 7.27 16.43
C GLU A 91 -4.38 8.75 16.09
N TYR A 92 -3.49 9.62 16.56
CA TYR A 92 -3.49 11.04 16.19
C TYR A 92 -3.32 11.20 14.68
N ALA A 93 -2.32 10.56 14.09
CA ALA A 93 -2.09 10.69 12.65
C ALA A 93 -3.25 10.11 11.81
N VAL A 94 -3.83 8.98 12.23
CA VAL A 94 -4.95 8.35 11.50
C VAL A 94 -6.28 9.09 11.70
N SER A 95 -6.53 9.67 12.88
CA SER A 95 -7.84 10.26 13.20
C SER A 95 -7.89 11.79 13.10
N VAL A 96 -6.76 12.46 13.22
CA VAL A 96 -6.65 13.93 13.18
C VAL A 96 -6.00 14.41 11.90
N LEU A 97 -5.01 13.67 11.38
CA LEU A 97 -4.33 14.01 10.12
C LEU A 97 -4.86 13.23 8.91
N ASP A 98 -5.85 12.36 9.12
CA ASP A 98 -6.49 11.51 8.10
C ASP A 98 -5.49 10.68 7.28
N CYS A 99 -4.43 10.16 7.93
CA CYS A 99 -3.45 9.33 7.23
C CYS A 99 -4.10 8.02 6.72
N PRO A 100 -4.09 7.77 5.40
CA PRO A 100 -4.70 6.58 4.81
C PRO A 100 -3.85 5.31 4.98
N LEU A 101 -2.62 5.40 5.45
CA LEU A 101 -1.70 4.28 5.57
C LEU A 101 -0.90 4.33 6.87
N VAL A 102 -0.80 3.19 7.55
CA VAL A 102 0.15 2.94 8.64
C VAL A 102 1.11 1.85 8.19
N VAL A 103 2.41 2.12 8.28
CA VAL A 103 3.47 1.18 7.96
C VAL A 103 4.22 0.80 9.23
N VAL A 104 4.31 -0.49 9.53
CA VAL A 104 5.27 -1.04 10.50
C VAL A 104 6.53 -1.44 9.75
N LEU A 105 7.64 -0.76 10.02
CA LEU A 105 8.92 -0.99 9.33
C LEU A 105 9.90 -1.73 10.23
N GLY A 106 10.09 -3.02 9.97
CA GLY A 106 11.20 -3.80 10.53
C GLY A 106 12.36 -3.92 9.54
N HIS A 107 13.49 -4.44 10.02
CA HIS A 107 14.70 -4.59 9.22
C HIS A 107 15.55 -5.77 9.67
N ASP A 108 16.36 -6.31 8.75
CA ASP A 108 17.38 -7.31 9.07
C ASP A 108 18.41 -6.78 10.06
N SER A 109 19.13 -7.67 10.75
CA SER A 109 20.17 -7.28 11.72
C SER A 109 19.69 -6.32 12.83
N CYS A 110 18.45 -6.50 13.30
CA CYS A 110 17.85 -5.66 14.34
C CYS A 110 18.43 -5.92 15.74
N GLY A 111 19.03 -4.90 16.36
CA GLY A 111 19.66 -5.02 17.68
C GLY A 111 18.69 -5.41 18.81
N ALA A 112 17.43 -4.95 18.77
CA ALA A 112 16.43 -5.31 19.79
C ALA A 112 16.04 -6.79 19.71
N VAL A 113 15.88 -7.33 18.50
CA VAL A 113 15.61 -8.75 18.26
C VAL A 113 16.82 -9.60 18.67
N ALA A 114 18.03 -9.19 18.26
CA ALA A 114 19.27 -9.88 18.65
C ALA A 114 19.43 -9.93 20.17
N ALA A 115 19.31 -8.80 20.86
CA ALA A 115 19.42 -8.72 22.32
C ALA A 115 18.37 -9.60 23.02
N THR A 116 17.15 -9.66 22.49
CA THR A 116 16.09 -10.52 23.02
C THR A 116 16.42 -12.00 22.86
N ARG A 117 16.98 -12.40 21.71
CA ARG A 117 17.40 -13.79 21.48
C ARG A 117 18.51 -14.20 22.44
N THR A 118 19.50 -13.33 22.65
CA THR A 118 20.59 -13.54 23.61
C THR A 118 20.06 -13.65 25.03
N ALA A 119 19.20 -12.72 25.46
CA ALA A 119 18.60 -12.75 26.80
C ALA A 119 17.81 -14.05 27.07
N LEU A 120 17.08 -14.55 26.07
CA LEU A 120 16.36 -15.83 26.17
C LEU A 120 17.26 -17.07 26.13
N ALA A 121 18.43 -17.00 25.50
CA ALA A 121 19.38 -18.11 25.44
C ALA A 121 20.21 -18.20 26.73
N ASP A 122 20.67 -17.05 27.23
CA ASP A 122 21.57 -16.98 28.38
C ASP A 122 20.81 -16.90 29.71
N GLY A 123 19.51 -16.60 29.67
CA GLY A 123 18.69 -16.37 30.87
C GLY A 123 19.00 -15.04 31.59
N ILE A 124 19.77 -14.16 30.96
CA ILE A 124 20.20 -12.87 31.53
C ILE A 124 19.30 -11.77 30.97
N THR A 125 18.51 -11.14 31.84
CA THR A 125 17.69 -9.98 31.45
C THR A 125 18.45 -8.69 31.74
N PRO A 126 18.61 -7.79 30.74
CA PRO A 126 19.21 -6.47 30.96
C PRO A 126 18.51 -5.65 32.06
N THR A 127 19.22 -4.65 32.57
CA THR A 127 18.71 -3.71 33.58
C THR A 127 18.21 -2.41 32.94
N GLY A 128 17.44 -1.64 33.70
CA GLY A 128 16.84 -0.37 33.24
C GLY A 128 15.81 -0.57 32.11
N TYR A 129 15.53 0.49 31.37
CA TYR A 129 14.50 0.50 30.32
C TYR A 129 14.84 -0.32 29.06
N ILE A 130 16.06 -0.89 28.97
CA ILE A 130 16.36 -1.87 27.92
C ILE A 130 15.55 -3.15 28.15
N ARG A 131 15.28 -3.50 29.41
CA ARG A 131 14.41 -4.62 29.78
C ARG A 131 13.03 -4.49 29.14
N ASP A 132 12.42 -3.31 29.23
CA ASP A 132 11.11 -3.02 28.65
C ASP A 132 11.03 -3.30 27.15
N VAL A 133 12.11 -2.99 26.42
CA VAL A 133 12.22 -3.28 24.99
C VAL A 133 12.25 -4.79 24.77
N ILE A 134 13.13 -5.50 25.48
CA ILE A 134 13.28 -6.96 25.35
C ILE A 134 11.99 -7.69 25.72
N GLU A 135 11.32 -7.30 26.79
CA GLU A 135 10.05 -7.90 27.22
C GLU A 135 8.96 -7.73 26.16
N ARG A 136 8.94 -6.59 25.45
CA ARG A 136 7.97 -6.34 24.36
C ARG A 136 8.31 -7.09 23.06
N VAL A 137 9.58 -7.40 22.80
CA VAL A 137 10.02 -8.20 21.64
C VAL A 137 9.90 -9.71 21.91
N THR A 138 10.04 -10.13 23.18
CA THR A 138 10.09 -11.54 23.62
C THR A 138 8.96 -12.41 23.06
N PRO A 139 7.67 -12.00 23.12
CA PRO A 139 6.58 -12.80 22.56
C PRO A 139 6.78 -13.19 21.09
N SER A 140 7.34 -12.29 20.28
CA SER A 140 7.58 -12.53 18.85
C SER A 140 8.67 -13.56 18.62
N VAL A 141 9.74 -13.51 19.42
CA VAL A 141 10.84 -14.51 19.37
C VAL A 141 10.33 -15.88 19.83
N LEU A 142 9.53 -15.92 20.89
CA LEU A 142 8.93 -17.18 21.37
C LEU A 142 7.94 -17.76 20.36
N ALA A 143 7.10 -16.93 19.73
CA ALA A 143 6.17 -17.36 18.69
C ALA A 143 6.91 -17.92 17.46
N ALA A 144 7.98 -17.26 17.00
CA ALA A 144 8.81 -17.76 15.92
C ALA A 144 9.42 -19.13 16.26
N ARG A 145 10.03 -19.26 17.46
CA ARG A 145 10.59 -20.53 17.95
C ARG A 145 9.55 -21.64 18.03
N ALA A 146 8.36 -21.35 18.55
CA ALA A 146 7.25 -22.31 18.63
C ALA A 146 6.78 -22.78 17.25
N GLY A 147 6.88 -21.92 16.24
CA GLY A 147 6.64 -22.26 14.83
C GLY A 147 7.81 -22.95 14.11
N GLY A 148 8.90 -23.27 14.82
CA GLY A 148 10.10 -23.87 14.22
C GLY A 148 10.97 -22.90 13.42
N LEU A 149 10.72 -21.60 13.52
CA LEU A 149 11.46 -20.55 12.81
C LEU A 149 12.64 -20.09 13.68
N THR A 150 13.86 -20.38 13.21
CA THR A 150 15.10 -20.05 13.93
C THR A 150 15.96 -19.00 13.23
N GLY A 151 15.67 -18.71 11.95
CA GLY A 151 16.37 -17.70 11.16
C GLY A 151 16.08 -16.29 11.67
N ASP A 152 17.09 -15.42 11.62
CA ASP A 152 16.99 -14.05 12.12
C ASP A 152 15.91 -13.27 11.35
N ASP A 153 15.89 -13.39 10.03
CA ASP A 153 14.88 -12.78 9.18
C ASP A 153 13.48 -13.29 9.48
N ASP A 154 13.30 -14.59 9.73
CA ASP A 154 12.00 -15.17 10.07
C ASP A 154 11.45 -14.61 11.39
N ILE A 155 12.34 -14.45 12.38
CA ILE A 155 11.99 -13.85 13.68
C ILE A 155 11.59 -12.39 13.50
N ILE A 156 12.31 -11.64 12.67
CA ILE A 156 12.00 -10.23 12.39
C ILE A 156 10.67 -10.11 11.64
N VAL A 157 10.43 -10.95 10.62
CA VAL A 157 9.14 -11.00 9.91
C VAL A 157 8.00 -11.35 10.86
N THR A 158 8.23 -12.29 11.78
CA THR A 158 7.26 -12.63 12.82
C THR A 158 7.01 -11.44 13.75
N HIS A 159 8.05 -10.70 14.11
CA HIS A 159 7.91 -9.51 14.95
C HIS A 159 7.13 -8.39 14.26
N ILE A 160 7.38 -8.13 12.98
CA ILE A 160 6.62 -7.15 12.18
C ILE A 160 5.13 -7.53 12.17
N ARG A 161 4.81 -8.79 11.87
CA ARG A 161 3.43 -9.30 11.90
C ARG A 161 2.78 -9.13 13.26
N HIS A 162 3.49 -9.54 14.31
CA HIS A 162 2.97 -9.42 15.66
C HIS A 162 2.73 -7.95 16.06
N THR A 163 3.61 -7.02 15.66
CA THR A 163 3.39 -5.59 15.90
C THR A 163 2.17 -5.08 15.15
N VAL A 164 1.97 -5.47 13.88
CA VAL A 164 0.75 -5.12 13.12
C VAL A 164 -0.51 -5.62 13.82
N ASP A 165 -0.52 -6.90 14.25
CA ASP A 165 -1.64 -7.48 14.98
C ASP A 165 -1.88 -6.75 16.31
N LEU A 166 -0.80 -6.40 17.03
CA LEU A 166 -0.90 -5.68 18.30
C LEU A 166 -1.54 -4.30 18.11
N LEU A 167 -1.16 -3.56 17.07
CA LEU A 167 -1.77 -2.25 16.76
C LEU A 167 -3.28 -2.38 16.56
N LEU A 168 -3.71 -3.35 15.74
CA LEU A 168 -5.13 -3.59 15.44
C LEU A 168 -5.91 -4.11 16.66
N ASN A 169 -5.29 -4.96 17.49
CA ASN A 169 -5.94 -5.51 18.68
C ASN A 169 -6.05 -4.50 19.83
N ARG A 170 -5.11 -3.54 19.91
CA ARG A 170 -5.06 -2.56 21.02
C ARG A 170 -5.78 -1.26 20.70
N SER A 171 -5.79 -0.84 19.44
CA SER A 171 -6.47 0.38 19.01
C SER A 171 -7.76 0.03 18.26
N ARG A 172 -8.89 0.16 18.98
CA ARG A 172 -10.21 0.05 18.34
C ARG A 172 -10.42 1.10 17.26
N VAL A 173 -9.89 2.31 17.48
CA VAL A 173 -9.95 3.42 16.52
C VAL A 173 -9.29 3.01 15.20
N LEU A 174 -8.07 2.47 15.25
CA LEU A 174 -7.36 2.01 14.05
C LEU A 174 -8.08 0.83 13.38
N ALA A 175 -8.53 -0.15 14.16
CA ALA A 175 -9.23 -1.32 13.62
C ALA A 175 -10.55 -0.96 12.92
N ASP A 176 -11.32 -0.03 13.49
CA ASP A 176 -12.56 0.46 12.89
C ASP A 176 -12.26 1.20 11.57
N GLN A 177 -11.24 2.07 11.54
CA GLN A 177 -10.82 2.76 10.30
C GLN A 177 -10.35 1.81 9.19
N VAL A 178 -9.68 0.71 9.57
CA VAL A 178 -9.28 -0.35 8.63
C VAL A 178 -10.49 -1.12 8.10
N THR A 179 -11.45 -1.43 8.97
CA THR A 179 -12.69 -2.11 8.58
C THR A 179 -13.55 -1.25 7.66
N ASP A 180 -13.58 0.06 7.90
CA ASP A 180 -14.28 1.05 7.08
C ASP A 180 -13.58 1.33 5.73
N GLY A 181 -12.38 0.79 5.50
CA GLY A 181 -11.59 1.02 4.29
C GLY A 181 -10.99 2.43 4.18
N ARG A 182 -10.91 3.17 5.30
CA ARG A 182 -10.32 4.53 5.36
C ARG A 182 -8.81 4.51 5.51
N THR A 183 -8.29 3.49 6.21
CA THR A 183 -6.85 3.32 6.45
C THR A 183 -6.45 1.86 6.19
N ALA A 184 -5.19 1.63 5.84
CA ALA A 184 -4.60 0.28 5.87
C ALA A 184 -3.41 0.22 6.83
N VAL A 185 -3.12 -0.98 7.34
CA VAL A 185 -1.90 -1.26 8.12
C VAL A 185 -1.06 -2.27 7.36
N VAL A 186 0.19 -1.93 7.07
CA VAL A 186 1.12 -2.74 6.28
C VAL A 186 2.40 -2.99 7.06
N GLY A 187 2.88 -4.23 7.08
CA GLY A 187 4.21 -4.56 7.58
C GLY A 187 5.22 -4.61 6.45
N LEU A 188 6.30 -3.84 6.56
CA LEU A 188 7.44 -3.86 5.64
C LEU A 188 8.67 -4.45 6.32
N PHE A 189 9.39 -5.30 5.58
CA PHE A 189 10.72 -5.78 5.92
C PHE A 189 11.75 -5.08 5.02
N TYR A 190 12.70 -4.38 5.63
CA TYR A 190 13.78 -3.67 4.98
C TYR A 190 15.10 -4.43 5.07
N GLN A 191 15.84 -4.50 3.96
CA GLN A 191 17.17 -5.07 3.89
C GLN A 191 18.23 -3.97 3.87
N LEU A 192 19.10 -3.96 4.87
CA LEU A 192 20.15 -2.96 5.06
C LEU A 192 21.20 -3.01 3.95
N ALA A 193 21.50 -4.20 3.43
CA ALA A 193 22.61 -4.41 2.50
C ALA A 193 22.34 -3.82 1.10
N ASP A 194 21.11 -3.94 0.59
CA ASP A 194 20.73 -3.48 -0.75
C ASP A 194 19.72 -2.32 -0.72
N GLY A 195 19.14 -2.02 0.44
CA GLY A 195 18.16 -0.96 0.62
C GLY A 195 16.73 -1.33 0.24
N SER A 196 16.45 -2.60 -0.07
CA SER A 196 15.13 -3.02 -0.55
C SER A 196 14.11 -3.14 0.59
N ALA A 197 12.88 -2.70 0.33
CA ALA A 197 11.73 -2.89 1.22
C ALA A 197 10.67 -3.77 0.56
N ARG A 198 10.12 -4.73 1.30
CA ARG A 198 9.04 -5.61 0.81
C ARG A 198 7.92 -5.79 1.82
N ILE A 199 6.70 -5.97 1.33
CA ILE A 199 5.53 -6.25 2.16
C ILE A 199 5.61 -7.67 2.73
N VAL A 200 5.34 -7.81 4.03
CA VAL A 200 5.30 -9.11 4.74
C VAL A 200 3.95 -9.43 5.38
N THR A 201 3.11 -8.40 5.56
CA THR A 201 1.70 -8.50 5.96
C THR A 201 0.95 -7.23 5.57
N ALA A 202 -0.36 -7.31 5.38
CA ALA A 202 -1.21 -6.17 5.08
C ALA A 202 -2.66 -6.41 5.53
N HIS A 203 -3.29 -5.37 6.08
CA HIS A 203 -4.70 -5.33 6.48
C HIS A 203 -5.32 -4.04 5.94
N GLY A 204 -6.50 -4.12 5.31
CA GLY A 204 -7.18 -2.94 4.76
C GLY A 204 -6.67 -2.46 3.39
N LEU A 205 -5.62 -3.09 2.83
CA LEU A 205 -5.28 -2.89 1.42
C LEU A 205 -6.28 -3.67 0.56
N ALA A 206 -7.29 -2.98 0.04
CA ALA A 206 -8.17 -3.58 -0.97
C ALA A 206 -7.35 -3.94 -2.23
N PRO A 207 -7.63 -5.07 -2.91
CA PRO A 207 -7.14 -5.25 -4.26
C PRO A 207 -7.74 -4.15 -5.14
N GLU A 208 -6.89 -3.41 -5.86
CA GLU A 208 -7.29 -2.42 -6.87
C GLU A 208 -8.51 -2.94 -7.65
N PRO A 209 -9.56 -2.12 -7.86
CA PRO A 209 -10.67 -2.51 -8.72
C PRO A 209 -10.08 -2.80 -10.11
N ARG A 210 -9.98 -4.09 -10.46
CA ARG A 210 -9.54 -4.50 -11.80
C ARG A 210 -10.50 -3.87 -12.79
N VAL A 211 -10.03 -2.84 -13.50
CA VAL A 211 -10.75 -2.31 -14.66
C VAL A 211 -10.92 -3.49 -15.60
N ALA A 212 -12.16 -3.97 -15.74
CA ALA A 212 -12.47 -5.03 -16.69
C ALA A 212 -12.20 -4.49 -18.09
N VAL A 213 -11.06 -4.85 -18.67
CA VAL A 213 -10.77 -4.60 -20.08
C VAL A 213 -11.70 -5.50 -20.88
N ALA A 214 -12.82 -4.94 -21.32
CA ALA A 214 -13.71 -5.61 -22.25
C ALA A 214 -13.02 -5.71 -23.60
N VAL A 215 -12.43 -6.86 -23.90
CA VAL A 215 -11.91 -7.16 -25.24
C VAL A 215 -13.11 -7.42 -26.16
N VAL A 216 -13.49 -6.40 -26.93
CA VAL A 216 -14.50 -6.56 -27.99
C VAL A 216 -13.83 -7.23 -29.18
N SER A 217 -14.04 -8.54 -29.34
CA SER A 217 -13.64 -9.25 -30.56
C SER A 217 -14.73 -9.08 -31.62
N CYS A 218 -14.51 -8.18 -32.58
CA CYS A 218 -15.33 -8.12 -33.78
C CYS A 218 -14.98 -9.32 -34.68
N ARG A 219 -15.74 -10.41 -34.57
CA ARG A 219 -15.76 -11.47 -35.60
C ARG A 219 -16.81 -11.12 -36.65
N GLY A 220 -16.35 -10.86 -37.88
CA GLY A 220 -17.19 -10.93 -39.07
C GLY A 220 -17.27 -9.65 -39.89
N LEU A 221 -16.18 -9.29 -40.58
CA LEU A 221 -16.26 -8.54 -41.83
C LEU A 221 -15.34 -9.21 -42.84
N ARG A 222 -15.91 -10.07 -43.68
CA ARG A 222 -15.30 -10.42 -44.97
C ARG A 222 -16.19 -9.85 -46.07
N GLY A 223 -15.68 -8.80 -46.70
CA GLY A 223 -15.95 -8.46 -48.10
C GLY A 223 -17.32 -7.88 -48.45
N GLY A 224 -17.31 -6.68 -49.03
CA GLY A 224 -18.32 -6.24 -50.00
C GLY A 224 -19.30 -5.17 -49.50
N SER A 225 -19.16 -3.98 -50.07
CA SER A 225 -20.12 -2.87 -50.22
C SER A 225 -21.51 -3.03 -49.59
N ALA A 226 -21.82 -2.22 -48.58
CA ALA A 226 -23.06 -1.44 -48.42
C ALA A 226 -23.20 -0.92 -46.98
N LEU A 227 -23.64 0.33 -46.85
CA LEU A 227 -24.16 0.92 -45.61
C LEU A 227 -25.34 0.10 -45.10
N VAL A 228 -25.17 -0.64 -44.00
CA VAL A 228 -26.29 -1.21 -43.23
C VAL A 228 -25.98 -1.07 -41.74
N GLY A 229 -26.91 -0.43 -41.03
CA GLY A 229 -26.84 -0.26 -39.57
C GLY A 229 -26.92 -1.58 -38.83
N CYS A 230 -26.02 -1.78 -37.87
CA CYS A 230 -26.09 -2.88 -36.91
C CYS A 230 -26.80 -2.38 -35.65
N SER A 231 -28.11 -2.61 -35.59
CA SER A 231 -28.91 -2.48 -34.36
C SER A 231 -29.38 -3.86 -33.88
N SER A 232 -28.44 -4.78 -33.60
CA SER A 232 -28.77 -6.03 -32.87
C SER A 232 -27.54 -6.91 -32.64
N GLY A 233 -27.27 -7.23 -31.37
CA GLY A 233 -26.57 -8.46 -31.00
C GLY A 233 -25.16 -8.34 -30.42
N ILE A 234 -24.95 -7.56 -29.36
CA ILE A 234 -23.77 -7.70 -28.51
C ILE A 234 -24.08 -8.75 -27.45
N SER A 235 -23.50 -9.94 -27.59
CA SER A 235 -23.55 -10.96 -26.54
C SER A 235 -22.26 -10.88 -25.71
N ALA A 236 -22.31 -10.15 -24.60
CA ALA A 236 -21.27 -10.21 -23.58
C ALA A 236 -21.36 -11.55 -22.83
N ARG A 237 -20.40 -12.46 -23.05
CA ARG A 237 -20.19 -13.60 -22.13
C ARG A 237 -19.22 -13.14 -21.04
N LEU A 238 -19.76 -12.86 -19.86
CA LEU A 238 -18.97 -12.79 -18.62
C LEU A 238 -18.63 -14.22 -18.21
N ALA A 239 -17.36 -14.61 -18.32
CA ALA A 239 -16.88 -15.84 -17.71
C ALA A 239 -16.73 -15.60 -16.21
N GLY A 240 -17.53 -16.29 -15.38
CA GLY A 240 -17.23 -16.45 -13.94
C GLY A 240 -18.15 -15.78 -12.90
N PHE A 241 -19.39 -15.38 -13.23
CA PHE A 241 -20.34 -14.88 -12.22
C PHE A 241 -21.62 -15.73 -12.16
N THR A 242 -21.90 -16.34 -11.02
CA THR A 242 -23.21 -16.92 -10.66
C THR A 242 -24.17 -15.78 -10.28
N PRO A 243 -25.43 -15.75 -10.78
CA PRO A 243 -26.29 -14.58 -10.64
C PRO A 243 -27.08 -14.60 -9.32
N THR A 244 -26.72 -13.71 -8.40
CA THR A 244 -27.59 -13.25 -7.30
C THR A 244 -27.59 -11.72 -7.26
N SER A 245 -28.15 -11.08 -8.30
CA SER A 245 -28.62 -9.70 -8.18
C SER A 245 -29.69 -9.39 -9.24
N SER A 246 -30.64 -8.56 -8.84
CA SER A 246 -31.94 -8.33 -9.45
C SER A 246 -31.87 -7.72 -10.87
N SER A 247 -32.94 -7.95 -11.63
CA SER A 247 -33.13 -7.49 -13.02
C SER A 247 -32.95 -5.98 -13.24
N ALA A 248 -33.06 -5.16 -12.18
CA ALA A 248 -32.88 -3.71 -12.24
C ALA A 248 -31.45 -3.29 -12.61
N MET A 249 -30.43 -3.98 -12.08
CA MET A 249 -29.02 -3.65 -12.28
C MET A 249 -28.54 -3.90 -13.72
N ARG A 250 -29.20 -4.84 -14.43
CA ARG A 250 -28.94 -5.12 -15.85
C ARG A 250 -29.50 -4.03 -16.77
N ALA A 251 -30.61 -3.40 -16.38
CA ALA A 251 -31.25 -2.37 -17.19
C ALA A 251 -30.51 -1.02 -17.11
N ASP A 252 -29.95 -0.68 -15.94
CA ASP A 252 -29.20 0.58 -15.77
C ASP A 252 -27.85 0.57 -16.47
N LEU A 253 -27.15 -0.57 -16.46
CA LEU A 253 -25.91 -0.73 -17.21
C LEU A 253 -26.15 -0.68 -18.74
N ALA A 254 -27.24 -1.26 -19.23
CA ALA A 254 -27.60 -1.18 -20.64
C ALA A 254 -27.97 0.25 -21.08
N ARG A 255 -28.64 1.03 -20.22
CA ARG A 255 -28.97 2.44 -20.46
C ARG A 255 -27.73 3.34 -20.46
N ALA A 256 -26.81 3.14 -19.51
CA ALA A 256 -25.56 3.89 -19.45
C ALA A 256 -24.67 3.64 -20.68
N TRP A 257 -24.72 2.42 -21.24
CA TRP A 257 -23.97 2.06 -22.44
C TRP A 257 -24.58 2.63 -23.73
N ALA A 258 -25.91 2.66 -23.84
CA ALA A 258 -26.61 3.26 -25.00
C ALA A 258 -26.46 4.79 -25.06
N GLY A 259 -26.40 5.48 -23.91
CA GLY A 259 -26.24 6.94 -23.85
C GLY A 259 -24.89 7.47 -24.36
N ASN A 260 -23.83 6.65 -24.28
CA ASN A 260 -22.50 7.02 -24.77
C ASN A 260 -22.28 6.75 -26.27
N LEU A 261 -23.15 5.98 -26.92
CA LEU A 261 -23.11 5.80 -28.38
C LEU A 261 -23.84 6.94 -29.11
N SER A 262 -24.84 7.56 -28.47
CA SER A 262 -25.55 8.72 -29.03
C SER A 262 -24.77 10.04 -28.96
N SER A 263 -23.76 10.16 -28.09
CA SER A 263 -22.94 11.37 -27.95
C SER A 263 -21.72 11.43 -28.87
N ALA A 264 -21.42 10.34 -29.61
CA ALA A 264 -20.27 10.27 -30.52
C ALA A 264 -20.59 10.62 -31.99
N ALA A 265 -21.84 10.94 -32.31
CA ALA A 265 -22.27 11.32 -33.66
C ALA A 265 -22.54 12.83 -33.75
N GLY A 266 -21.48 13.64 -33.80
CA GLY A 266 -21.60 15.04 -34.22
C GLY A 266 -20.88 16.06 -33.36
N SER A 267 -19.55 15.98 -33.27
CA SER A 267 -18.67 17.16 -33.18
C SER A 267 -17.23 16.69 -33.00
N THR A 268 -16.31 17.19 -33.84
CA THR A 268 -14.88 17.14 -33.56
C THR A 268 -14.55 18.10 -32.41
N PRO A 269 -13.82 17.64 -31.37
CA PRO A 269 -12.70 18.45 -30.90
C PRO A 269 -11.44 17.64 -30.50
N SER A 270 -10.39 18.42 -30.29
CA SER A 270 -8.96 18.14 -30.19
C SER A 270 -8.46 17.25 -29.03
N ALA A 271 -7.40 16.50 -29.34
CA ALA A 271 -6.24 16.16 -28.50
C ALA A 271 -6.43 15.92 -26.99
N ARG A 272 -6.80 14.68 -26.62
CA ARG A 272 -6.16 13.83 -25.57
C ARG A 272 -7.06 12.62 -25.32
N SER A 273 -6.87 11.58 -26.10
CA SER A 273 -7.39 10.24 -25.83
C SER A 273 -6.34 9.24 -26.32
N VAL A 274 -5.39 8.91 -25.46
CA VAL A 274 -4.43 7.84 -25.71
C VAL A 274 -5.19 6.53 -25.54
N ILE A 275 -5.77 6.05 -26.62
CA ILE A 275 -6.17 4.65 -26.76
C ILE A 275 -4.90 3.92 -27.19
N SER A 276 -4.27 3.20 -26.27
CA SER A 276 -3.14 2.32 -26.61
C SER A 276 -3.69 1.11 -27.36
N ALA A 277 -3.50 1.10 -28.68
CA ALA A 277 -3.73 -0.06 -29.52
C ALA A 277 -2.43 -0.88 -29.59
N THR A 278 -2.30 -1.92 -28.78
CA THR A 278 -1.25 -2.92 -28.99
C THR A 278 -1.73 -3.95 -30.02
N ILE A 279 -1.24 -3.83 -31.25
CA ILE A 279 -1.31 -4.88 -32.27
C ILE A 279 -0.30 -5.96 -31.86
N CYS A 280 -0.78 -7.10 -31.36
CA CYS A 280 0.06 -8.29 -31.24
C CYS A 280 -0.06 -9.10 -32.55
N ASN A 281 0.97 -8.97 -33.38
CA ASN A 281 1.15 -9.74 -34.60
C ASN A 281 1.58 -11.17 -34.22
N ARG A 282 0.70 -12.16 -34.34
CA ARG A 282 1.11 -13.58 -34.44
C ARG A 282 0.80 -14.05 -35.85
N ALA A 283 1.84 -13.99 -36.69
CA ALA A 283 1.93 -14.84 -37.87
C ALA A 283 2.20 -16.26 -37.38
N SER A 284 1.25 -17.16 -37.62
CA SER A 284 1.54 -18.58 -37.79
C SER A 284 2.14 -18.77 -39.16
N ALA A 285 3.29 -19.44 -39.25
CA ALA A 285 3.78 -20.04 -40.48
C ALA A 285 4.25 -21.47 -40.14
N VAL A 286 3.46 -22.42 -40.67
CA VAL A 286 3.68 -23.85 -40.95
C VAL A 286 4.14 -24.74 -39.80
#